data_AF-A0A366KC06-F1
#
_entry.id   AF-A0A366KC06-F1
#
_cell.length_a   1.000
_cell.length_b   1.000
_cell.length_c   1.000
_cell.angle_alpha   90.00
_cell.angle_beta   90.00
_cell.angle_gamma   90.00
#
_symmetry.space_group_name_H-M   'P 1'
#
loop_
_entity.id
_entity.type
_entity.pdbx_description
1 polymer ?
#
loop_
_entity_poly.entity_id
_entity_poly.type
_entity_poly.pdbx_seq_one_letter_code
_entity_poly.pdbx_strand_id
1 'polypeptide(L)'
;MLLGFGSHADVSRAATRAVTEVIQFQASLPEEVIGDNLPDRLTGSEAIDWYTFQTLEANDFLLPQGQIDPSQYRAQREYDVKQLIAAIESVGTTVFLLDATRPDIGIPVVRCVAPGLRSWWRRLAPGRLYDVPVQLGWLTTAHTEEEMNPIGMFF
;
A
#
# COMPACT_ATOMS: atom_id res chain seq x y z
N MET A 1 -12.83 9.24 4.64
CA MET A 1 -12.12 9.05 3.34
C MET A 1 -11.64 7.60 3.21
N LEU A 2 -11.83 6.93 2.06
CA LEU A 2 -11.43 5.53 1.85
C LEU A 2 -10.21 5.44 0.93
N LEU A 3 -9.34 4.47 1.18
CA LEU A 3 -8.12 4.20 0.42
C LEU A 3 -8.08 2.73 0.00
N GLY A 4 -7.41 2.45 -1.11
CA GLY A 4 -7.20 1.10 -1.62
C GLY A 4 -5.94 1.04 -2.48
N PHE A 5 -5.28 -0.09 -2.47
CA PHE A 5 -3.94 -0.33 -2.97
C PHE A 5 -3.93 -1.52 -3.93
N GLY A 6 -3.03 -1.48 -4.90
CA GLY A 6 -2.94 -2.52 -5.89
C GLY A 6 -1.59 -2.48 -6.57
N SER A 7 -0.95 -3.65 -6.64
CA SER A 7 0.28 -3.83 -7.41
C SER A 7 0.12 -5.02 -8.35
N HIS A 8 0.55 -4.83 -9.59
CA HIS A 8 0.56 -5.82 -10.65
C HIS A 8 1.47 -5.36 -11.79
N ALA A 9 2.04 -6.27 -12.56
CA ALA A 9 2.81 -5.96 -13.78
C ALA A 9 1.95 -5.42 -14.95
N ASP A 10 0.64 -5.32 -14.75
CA ASP A 10 -0.34 -4.81 -15.71
C ASP A 10 -1.07 -3.68 -14.98
N VAL A 11 -0.96 -2.46 -15.53
CA VAL A 11 -1.50 -1.25 -14.90
C VAL A 11 -3.01 -1.33 -14.74
N SER A 12 -3.74 -1.89 -15.71
CA SER A 12 -5.19 -2.03 -15.60
C SER A 12 -5.56 -2.96 -14.44
N ARG A 13 -4.83 -4.06 -14.24
CA ARG A 13 -5.06 -4.97 -13.11
C ARG A 13 -4.67 -4.35 -11.76
N ALA A 14 -3.58 -3.59 -11.71
CA ALA A 14 -3.18 -2.87 -10.51
C ALA A 14 -4.26 -1.85 -10.09
N ALA A 15 -4.76 -1.06 -11.05
CA ALA A 15 -5.83 -0.11 -10.82
C ALA A 15 -7.16 -0.79 -10.41
N THR A 16 -7.56 -1.87 -11.10
CA THR A 16 -8.77 -2.63 -10.72
C THR A 16 -8.68 -3.15 -9.29
N ARG A 17 -7.51 -3.65 -8.86
CA ARG A 17 -7.31 -4.10 -7.48
C ARG A 17 -7.47 -2.97 -6.48
N ALA A 18 -6.82 -1.83 -6.71
CA ALA A 18 -6.93 -0.67 -5.82
C ALA A 18 -8.37 -0.17 -5.67
N VAL A 19 -9.11 -0.05 -6.78
CA VAL A 19 -10.53 0.36 -6.75
C VAL A 19 -11.41 -0.71 -6.08
N THR A 20 -11.15 -1.99 -6.33
CA THR A 20 -11.90 -3.08 -5.71
C THR A 20 -11.67 -3.12 -4.21
N GLU A 21 -10.46 -2.82 -3.74
CA GLU A 21 -10.16 -2.72 -2.32
C GLU A 21 -10.93 -1.56 -1.66
N VAL A 22 -11.04 -0.39 -2.31
CA VAL A 22 -11.91 0.71 -1.84
C VAL A 22 -13.36 0.24 -1.67
N ILE A 23 -13.90 -0.49 -2.66
CA ILE A 23 -15.27 -1.01 -2.61
C ILE A 23 -15.45 -2.04 -1.48
N GLN A 24 -14.45 -2.90 -1.25
CA GLN A 24 -14.45 -3.87 -0.16
C GLN A 24 -14.45 -3.19 1.21
N PHE A 25 -13.64 -2.13 1.38
CA PHE A 25 -13.65 -1.34 2.60
C PHE A 25 -14.99 -0.64 2.80
N GLN A 26 -15.55 -0.04 1.75
CA GLN A 26 -16.88 0.58 1.83
C GLN A 26 -17.94 -0.41 2.31
N ALA A 27 -17.92 -1.64 1.80
CA ALA A 27 -18.86 -2.69 2.19
C ALA A 27 -18.63 -3.23 3.61
N SER A 28 -17.47 -2.95 4.22
CA SER A 28 -17.09 -3.40 5.56
C SER A 28 -17.13 -2.28 6.60
N LEU A 29 -17.57 -1.07 6.21
CA LEU A 29 -17.68 0.06 7.13
C LEU A 29 -18.71 -0.25 8.25
N PRO A 30 -18.39 0.07 9.51
CA PRO A 30 -19.35 -0.05 10.61
C PRO A 30 -20.59 0.82 10.34
N GLU A 31 -21.78 0.35 10.74
CA GLU A 31 -23.04 1.09 10.57
C GLU A 31 -22.98 2.49 11.21
N GLU A 32 -22.22 2.63 12.30
CA GLU A 32 -22.03 3.89 13.02
C GLU A 32 -21.26 4.94 12.21
N VAL A 33 -20.46 4.51 11.22
CA VAL A 33 -19.77 5.41 10.27
C VAL A 33 -20.66 5.74 9.06
N ILE A 34 -21.61 4.87 8.74
CA ILE A 34 -22.51 5.00 7.57
C ILE A 34 -23.76 5.84 7.91
N GLY A 35 -24.24 5.80 9.15
CA GLY A 35 -25.39 6.59 9.59
C GLY A 35 -25.02 8.02 9.98
N ASP A 36 -25.85 9.01 9.61
CA ASP A 36 -25.73 10.42 10.03
C ASP A 36 -25.77 10.64 11.57
N ASN A 37 -25.95 9.57 12.34
CA ASN A 37 -25.82 9.55 13.79
C ASN A 37 -24.40 9.14 14.17
N LEU A 38 -23.41 10.02 14.00
CA LEU A 38 -22.13 9.87 14.67
C LEU A 38 -22.40 10.00 16.19
N PRO A 39 -22.30 8.94 17.01
CA PRO A 39 -22.31 9.11 18.44
C PRO A 39 -21.17 10.04 18.85
N ASP A 40 -21.34 10.82 19.92
CA ASP A 40 -20.33 11.69 20.54
C ASP A 40 -18.99 10.99 20.89
N ARG A 41 -18.88 9.66 20.68
CA ARG A 41 -17.76 8.80 21.09
C ARG A 41 -17.39 7.71 20.08
N LEU A 42 -17.47 7.97 18.77
CA LEU A 42 -16.72 7.16 17.79
C LEU A 42 -15.24 7.55 17.78
N THR A 43 -14.57 7.47 18.93
CA THR A 43 -13.13 7.71 19.03
C THR A 43 -12.48 6.53 19.73
N GLY A 44 -11.36 6.04 19.17
CA GLY A 44 -10.61 4.95 19.78
C GLY A 44 -9.88 4.00 18.81
N SER A 45 -10.16 4.06 17.50
CA SER A 45 -9.33 3.38 16.49
C SER A 45 -8.90 4.37 15.40
N GLU A 46 -7.66 4.28 14.96
CA GLU A 46 -7.07 5.15 13.93
C GLU A 46 -7.92 5.18 12.64
N ALA A 47 -8.60 4.07 12.32
CA ALA A 47 -9.49 3.97 11.17
C ALA A 47 -10.76 4.80 11.30
N ILE A 48 -11.44 4.75 12.45
CA ILE A 48 -12.64 5.55 12.69
C ILE A 48 -12.29 7.03 12.69
N ASP A 49 -11.22 7.41 13.40
CA ASP A 49 -10.76 8.80 13.44
C ASP A 49 -10.43 9.31 12.02
N TRP A 50 -9.83 8.47 11.18
CA TRP A 50 -9.59 8.81 9.78
C TRP A 50 -10.88 9.00 8.98
N TYR A 51 -11.84 8.08 9.10
CA TYR A 51 -13.08 8.18 8.34
C TYR A 51 -13.90 9.41 8.71
N THR A 52 -13.89 9.78 10.00
CA THR A 52 -14.71 10.86 10.54
C THR A 52 -14.06 12.24 10.38
N PHE A 53 -12.75 12.38 10.58
CA PHE A 53 -12.12 13.70 10.73
C PHE A 53 -11.17 14.10 9.60
N GLN A 54 -10.69 13.16 8.79
CA GLN A 54 -9.66 13.46 7.80
C GLN A 54 -10.26 13.95 6.48
N THR A 55 -9.72 15.05 5.97
CA THR A 55 -10.12 15.67 4.71
C THR A 55 -8.98 15.65 3.71
N LEU A 56 -9.30 15.91 2.43
CA LEU A 56 -8.29 16.02 1.37
C LEU A 56 -7.40 17.26 1.57
N GLU A 57 -7.96 18.36 2.10
CA GLU A 57 -7.21 19.59 2.37
C GLU A 57 -6.16 19.39 3.47
N ALA A 58 -6.45 18.55 4.47
CA ALA A 58 -5.50 18.18 5.52
C ALA A 58 -4.46 17.14 5.06
N ASN A 59 -4.69 16.47 3.92
CA ASN A 59 -3.87 15.38 3.40
C ASN A 59 -3.62 15.56 1.90
N ASP A 60 -2.97 16.67 1.55
CA ASP A 60 -2.72 17.06 0.15
C ASP A 60 -1.94 16.03 -0.68
N PHE A 61 -1.13 15.17 -0.04
CA PHE A 61 -0.45 14.03 -0.66
C PHE A 61 -1.39 12.98 -1.27
N LEU A 62 -2.69 13.03 -0.97
CA LEU A 62 -3.72 12.19 -1.59
C LEU A 62 -4.27 12.79 -2.90
N LEU A 63 -3.99 14.06 -3.16
CA LEU A 63 -4.38 14.71 -4.41
C LEU A 63 -3.39 14.37 -5.52
N PRO A 64 -3.88 14.19 -6.77
CA PRO A 64 -3.00 13.91 -7.89
C PRO A 64 -2.13 15.13 -8.21
N GLN A 65 -0.81 14.92 -8.32
CA GLN A 65 0.13 15.96 -8.79
C GLN A 65 0.29 16.02 -10.31
N GLY A 66 -0.50 15.23 -11.06
CA GLY A 66 -0.47 15.21 -12.52
C GLY A 66 -1.23 14.03 -13.12
N GLN A 67 -1.12 13.87 -14.43
CA GLN A 67 -1.65 12.71 -15.16
C GLN A 67 -0.49 11.91 -15.76
N ILE A 68 -0.55 10.60 -15.62
CA ILE A 68 0.36 9.67 -16.28
C ILE A 68 -0.36 9.07 -17.50
N ASP A 69 0.36 8.88 -18.60
CA ASP A 69 -0.15 8.11 -19.74
C ASP A 69 0.04 6.61 -19.45
N PRO A 70 -1.04 5.83 -19.25
CA PRO A 70 -0.93 4.40 -18.97
C PRO A 70 -0.22 3.62 -20.08
N SER A 71 -0.21 4.13 -21.32
CA SER A 71 0.42 3.45 -22.47
C SER A 71 1.94 3.34 -22.34
N GLN A 72 2.56 4.20 -21.52
CA GLN A 72 4.00 4.19 -21.24
C GLN A 72 4.43 2.95 -20.44
N TYR A 73 3.51 2.40 -19.66
CA TYR A 73 3.72 1.21 -18.85
C TYR A 73 3.22 0.00 -19.64
N ARG A 74 4.13 -0.63 -20.40
CA ARG A 74 3.78 -1.82 -21.19
C ARG A 74 3.15 -2.88 -20.29
N ALA A 75 1.90 -3.26 -20.59
CA ALA A 75 1.30 -4.44 -20.00
C ALA A 75 2.13 -5.67 -20.38
N GLN A 76 2.92 -6.19 -19.45
CA GLN A 76 3.42 -7.55 -19.58
C GLN A 76 2.23 -8.48 -19.34
N ARG A 77 1.60 -8.90 -20.45
CA ARG A 77 0.44 -9.81 -20.42
C ARG A 77 0.79 -11.16 -19.80
N GLU A 78 2.06 -11.55 -19.91
CA GLU A 78 2.63 -12.74 -19.31
C GLU A 78 3.87 -12.33 -18.53
N TYR A 79 3.88 -12.64 -17.24
CA TYR A 79 5.04 -12.45 -16.37
C TYR A 79 5.27 -13.76 -15.63
N ASP A 80 6.52 -14.22 -15.60
CA ASP A 80 6.95 -15.34 -14.78
C ASP A 80 7.25 -14.82 -13.37
N VAL A 81 6.86 -15.56 -12.34
CA VAL A 81 7.24 -15.28 -10.96
C VAL A 81 8.76 -15.13 -10.82
N LYS A 82 9.55 -15.87 -11.62
CA LYS A 82 11.01 -15.74 -11.65
C LYS A 82 11.48 -14.36 -12.15
N GLN A 83 10.77 -13.77 -13.11
CA GLN A 83 11.09 -12.42 -13.59
C GLN A 83 10.77 -11.37 -12.53
N LEU A 84 9.67 -11.53 -11.80
CA LEU A 84 9.33 -10.64 -10.68
C LEU A 84 10.36 -10.73 -9.56
N ILE A 85 10.78 -11.96 -9.20
CA ILE A 85 11.84 -12.19 -8.22
C ILE A 85 13.15 -11.55 -8.69
N ALA A 86 13.57 -11.80 -9.93
CA ALA A 86 14.77 -11.20 -10.49
C ALA A 86 14.72 -9.67 -10.51
N ALA A 87 13.55 -9.07 -10.76
CA ALA A 87 13.38 -7.63 -10.69
C ALA A 87 13.59 -7.08 -9.27
N ILE A 88 13.04 -7.76 -8.25
CA ILE A 88 13.25 -7.38 -6.83
C ILE A 88 14.72 -7.58 -6.43
N GLU A 89 15.35 -8.67 -6.86
CA GLU A 89 16.76 -8.95 -6.57
C GLU A 89 17.71 -7.98 -7.28
N SER A 90 17.35 -7.49 -8.47
CA SER A 90 18.14 -6.50 -9.20
C SER A 90 18.29 -5.16 -8.46
N VAL A 91 17.40 -4.85 -7.51
CA VAL A 91 17.49 -3.67 -6.64
C VAL A 91 18.09 -4.00 -5.27
N GLY A 92 18.85 -5.09 -5.17
CA GLY A 92 19.59 -5.49 -3.97
C GLY A 92 18.74 -6.11 -2.87
N THR A 93 17.54 -6.62 -3.20
CA THR A 93 16.63 -7.23 -2.22
C THR A 93 16.43 -8.72 -2.51
N THR A 94 17.00 -9.58 -1.67
CA THR A 94 16.81 -11.04 -1.77
C THR A 94 15.38 -11.44 -1.45
N VAL A 95 14.84 -12.39 -2.21
CA VAL A 95 13.49 -12.93 -1.99
C VAL A 95 13.56 -14.35 -1.42
N PHE A 96 12.90 -14.57 -0.28
CA PHE A 96 12.72 -15.88 0.33
C PHE A 96 11.28 -16.35 0.17
N LEU A 97 11.10 -17.61 -0.20
CA LEU A 97 9.79 -18.24 -0.31
C LEU A 97 9.70 -19.40 0.68
N LEU A 98 8.69 -19.36 1.54
CA LEU A 98 8.33 -20.47 2.43
C LEU A 98 7.07 -21.13 1.90
N ASP A 99 7.17 -22.42 1.57
CA ASP A 99 6.00 -23.26 1.37
C ASP A 99 5.31 -23.48 2.73
N ALA A 100 4.09 -22.96 2.85
CA ALA A 100 3.23 -23.07 4.02
C ALA A 100 2.01 -23.95 3.72
N THR A 101 2.07 -24.79 2.68
CA THR A 101 1.01 -25.73 2.34
C THR A 101 0.80 -26.74 3.45
N ARG A 102 -0.45 -26.78 3.91
CA ARG A 102 -0.93 -27.79 4.85
C ARG A 102 -1.34 -29.05 4.09
N PRO A 103 -0.69 -30.20 4.32
CA PRO A 103 -0.99 -31.43 3.58
C PRO A 103 -2.44 -31.91 3.72
N ASP A 104 -3.06 -31.65 4.87
CA ASP A 104 -4.44 -32.02 5.19
C ASP A 104 -5.48 -31.15 4.47
N ILE A 105 -5.12 -29.93 4.06
CA ILE A 105 -5.99 -29.00 3.32
C ILE A 105 -5.75 -29.12 1.80
N GLY A 106 -4.49 -29.30 1.39
CA GLY A 106 -4.12 -29.48 -0.02
C GLY A 106 -4.11 -28.20 -0.86
N ILE A 107 -4.38 -27.03 -0.28
CA ILE A 107 -4.33 -25.74 -0.99
C ILE A 107 -2.89 -25.18 -0.94
N PRO A 108 -2.27 -24.82 -2.09
CA PRO A 108 -0.97 -24.16 -2.13
C PRO A 108 -0.95 -22.83 -1.37
N VAL A 109 -0.06 -22.67 -0.39
CA VAL A 109 0.13 -21.42 0.35
C VAL A 109 1.61 -21.11 0.42
N VAL A 110 2.01 -19.90 0.04
CA VAL A 110 3.40 -19.45 0.09
C VAL A 110 3.49 -18.16 0.89
N ARG A 111 4.47 -18.09 1.79
CA ARG A 111 4.88 -16.83 2.42
C ARG A 111 6.13 -16.32 1.73
N CYS A 112 6.01 -15.18 1.06
CA CYS A 112 7.13 -14.44 0.49
C CYS A 112 7.69 -13.45 1.51
N VAL A 113 9.01 -13.43 1.69
CA VAL A 113 9.72 -12.49 2.56
C VAL A 113 10.85 -11.85 1.76
N ALA A 114 10.86 -10.52 1.70
CA ALA A 114 11.88 -9.75 1.00
C ALA A 114 12.47 -8.69 1.94
N PRO A 115 13.52 -9.03 2.72
CA PRO A 115 14.08 -8.14 3.72
C PRO A 115 14.54 -6.82 3.11
N GLY A 116 14.13 -5.71 3.73
CA GLY A 116 14.42 -4.37 3.23
C GLY A 116 13.26 -3.73 2.48
N LEU A 117 12.34 -4.50 1.87
CA LEU A 117 11.06 -3.94 1.43
C LEU A 117 10.29 -3.39 2.63
N ARG A 118 9.54 -2.33 2.38
CA ARG A 118 8.88 -1.56 3.44
C ARG A 118 7.41 -1.97 3.53
N SER A 119 6.97 -2.24 4.75
CA SER A 119 5.54 -2.31 5.04
C SER A 119 4.97 -0.89 5.03
N TRP A 120 3.66 -0.75 4.79
CA TRP A 120 2.93 0.49 4.99
C TRP A 120 2.69 0.80 6.48
N TRP A 121 2.89 -0.16 7.37
CA TRP A 121 2.92 0.13 8.81
C TRP A 121 4.09 1.05 9.13
N ARG A 122 3.89 1.92 10.13
CA ARG A 122 4.85 2.96 10.55
C ARG A 122 6.11 2.35 11.20
N ARG A 123 6.98 1.74 10.38
CA ARG A 123 8.28 1.17 10.73
C ARG A 123 9.37 2.03 10.12
N LEU A 124 9.90 2.95 10.95
CA LEU A 124 10.73 4.07 10.51
C LEU A 124 12.24 3.80 10.57
N ALA A 125 12.67 2.55 10.70
CA ALA A 125 14.10 2.23 10.69
C ALA A 125 14.77 2.69 9.37
N PRO A 126 16.07 3.03 9.34
CA PRO A 126 16.75 3.46 8.11
C PRO A 126 16.63 2.48 6.92
N GLY A 127 16.95 2.96 5.71
CA GLY A 127 16.97 2.17 4.46
C GLY A 127 15.97 2.69 3.42
N ARG A 128 15.36 1.78 2.65
CA ARG A 128 14.54 2.11 1.47
C ARG A 128 13.46 3.18 1.67
N LEU A 129 12.91 3.33 2.89
CA LEU A 129 11.92 4.38 3.19
C LEU A 129 12.49 5.80 2.98
N TYR A 130 13.77 5.99 3.28
CA TYR A 130 14.48 7.26 3.17
C TYR A 130 15.25 7.38 1.85
N ASP A 131 15.88 6.29 1.43
CA ASP A 131 16.82 6.31 0.30
C ASP A 131 16.13 6.33 -1.07
N VAL A 132 15.02 5.59 -1.23
CA VAL A 132 14.37 5.41 -2.53
C VAL A 132 13.76 6.72 -3.08
N PRO A 133 13.06 7.56 -2.29
CA PRO A 133 12.55 8.83 -2.78
C PRO A 133 13.64 9.75 -3.36
N VAL A 134 14.85 9.74 -2.77
CA VAL A 134 16.00 10.52 -3.27
C VAL A 134 16.56 9.90 -4.54
N GLN A 135 16.75 8.57 -4.58
CA GLN A 135 17.25 7.86 -5.76
C GLN A 135 16.34 8.02 -6.98
N LEU A 136 15.03 8.12 -6.78
CA LEU A 136 14.04 8.35 -7.83
C LEU A 136 13.88 9.84 -8.20
N GLY A 137 14.56 10.75 -7.48
CA GLY A 137 14.46 12.19 -7.70
C GLY A 137 13.13 12.80 -7.24
N TRP A 138 12.34 12.11 -6.41
CA TRP A 138 11.13 12.66 -5.80
C TRP A 138 11.48 13.70 -4.73
N LEU A 139 12.59 13.49 -4.03
CA LEU A 139 13.15 14.40 -3.05
C LEU A 139 14.60 14.74 -3.41
N THR A 140 15.03 15.96 -3.11
CA THR A 140 16.45 16.35 -3.23
C THR A 140 17.29 15.83 -2.08
N THR A 141 16.69 15.70 -0.89
CA THR A 141 17.31 15.19 0.34
C THR A 141 16.31 14.28 1.06
N ALA A 142 16.80 13.24 1.73
CA ALA A 142 15.95 12.35 2.52
C ALA A 142 15.36 13.10 3.71
N HIS A 143 14.11 12.79 4.03
CA HIS A 143 13.46 13.27 5.24
C HIS A 143 14.12 12.72 6.51
N THR A 144 13.96 13.40 7.63
CA THR A 144 14.27 12.84 8.95
C THR A 144 13.15 11.91 9.44
N GLU A 145 13.39 11.15 10.51
CA GLU A 145 12.33 10.34 11.13
C GLU A 145 11.16 11.18 11.66
N GLU A 146 11.45 12.40 12.13
CA GLU A 146 10.48 13.35 12.68
C GLU A 146 9.59 13.99 11.61
N GLU A 147 10.09 14.07 10.37
CA GLU A 147 9.37 14.59 9.20
C GLU A 147 8.44 13.54 8.56
N MET A 148 8.55 12.27 8.96
CA MET A 148 7.68 11.21 8.44
C MET A 148 6.24 11.43 8.86
N ASN A 149 5.30 11.02 7.99
CA ASN A 149 3.87 11.13 8.27
C ASN A 149 3.56 10.57 9.68
N PRO A 150 3.03 11.40 10.60
CA PRO A 150 2.75 10.97 11.96
C PRO A 150 1.58 9.98 12.02
N ILE A 151 0.74 9.95 10.99
CA ILE A 151 -0.41 9.06 10.88
C ILE A 151 0.06 7.71 10.32
N GLY A 152 -0.08 6.65 11.11
CA GLY A 152 0.11 5.29 10.64
C GLY A 152 -1.01 4.88 9.69
N MET A 153 -0.68 4.09 8.66
CA MET A 153 -1.71 3.51 7.81
C MET A 153 -2.55 2.50 8.61
N PHE A 154 -3.86 2.70 8.61
CA PHE A 154 -4.87 1.91 9.31
C PHE A 154 -5.66 1.07 8.29
N PHE A 155 -5.78 -0.23 8.52
CA PHE A 155 -6.62 -1.17 7.78
C PHE A 155 -6.87 -2.42 8.62
#